data_AF-A0A950JI23-F1
#
_entry.id   AF-A0A950JI23-F1
#
_cell.length_a   1.000
_cell.length_b   1.000
_cell.length_c   1.000
_cell.angle_alpha   90.00
_cell.angle_beta   90.00
_cell.angle_gamma   90.00
#
_symmetry.space_group_name_H-M   'P 1'
#
loop_
_entity.id
_entity.type
_entity.pdbx_description
1 polymer ?
#
loop_
_entity_poly.entity_id
_entity_poly.type
_entity_poly.pdbx_seq_one_letter_code
_entity_poly.pdbx_strand_id
1 'polypeptide(L)'
;MARLAEAGLTHVYMGVENGDDQGLANMNKRMKASVHIEAGEILRSLDMSFDFGFMLLEPYSTIEIVRNNIGFLDRYVGDGWTVAGFCRTLPYAGTPLKAQLETEGRMLGTPFEPDYNFLDSRLDRFYDWILLTFYERNFTNSGLNEVMRRLNFDARLRLPNRRKFGPSERATVQRITAECNGHALYCLKSALDYVEATPLDEIDIRGGYLAKLTAHEKTQERRLLAEVGAVDAGRFTWRQYLESDQEFRSLGGFANAWTLAPQDLPVTT
;
A
#
# COMPACT_ATOMS: atom_id res chain seq x y z
N MET A 1 -8.31 24.43 -4.85
CA MET A 1 -9.18 23.32 -4.40
C MET A 1 -10.65 23.70 -4.27
N ALA A 2 -11.03 24.76 -3.55
CA ALA A 2 -12.46 25.14 -3.35
C ALA A 2 -13.29 25.22 -4.65
N ARG A 3 -12.80 25.88 -5.70
CA ARG A 3 -13.49 25.96 -7.01
C ARG A 3 -13.75 24.60 -7.67
N LEU A 4 -12.84 23.65 -7.50
CA LEU A 4 -13.02 22.29 -8.05
C LEU A 4 -14.04 21.51 -7.22
N ALA A 5 -14.02 21.67 -5.90
CA ALA A 5 -15.03 21.08 -5.02
C ALA A 5 -16.43 21.62 -5.33
N GLU A 6 -16.58 22.93 -5.55
CA GLU A 6 -17.82 23.56 -6.01
C GLU A 6 -18.28 23.04 -7.38
N ALA A 7 -17.34 22.74 -8.28
CA ALA A 7 -17.61 22.15 -9.59
C ALA A 7 -17.93 20.64 -9.53
N GLY A 8 -17.92 20.01 -8.35
CA GLY A 8 -18.31 18.61 -8.16
C GLY A 8 -17.15 17.61 -8.07
N LEU A 9 -15.91 18.05 -7.82
CA LEU A 9 -14.80 17.14 -7.49
C LEU A 9 -15.09 16.39 -6.19
N THR A 10 -15.06 15.06 -6.23
CA THR A 10 -15.41 14.19 -5.09
C THR A 10 -14.23 13.38 -4.55
N HIS A 11 -13.18 13.20 -5.35
CA HIS A 11 -12.02 12.38 -5.01
C HIS A 11 -10.77 12.86 -5.73
N VAL A 12 -9.60 12.69 -5.10
CA VAL A 12 -8.30 13.02 -5.66
C VAL A 12 -7.36 11.83 -5.52
N TYR A 13 -6.63 11.50 -6.59
CA TYR A 13 -5.49 10.60 -6.51
C TYR A 13 -4.19 11.42 -6.48
N MET A 14 -3.31 11.15 -5.52
CA MET A 14 -2.04 11.86 -5.36
C MET A 14 -0.83 10.95 -5.63
N GLY A 15 0.10 11.41 -6.46
CA GLY A 15 1.42 10.79 -6.57
C GLY A 15 2.32 11.24 -5.41
N VAL A 16 2.17 10.61 -4.25
CA VAL A 16 3.01 10.88 -3.06
C VAL A 16 4.37 10.21 -3.21
N GLU A 17 4.37 8.97 -3.68
CA GLU A 17 5.52 8.15 -4.09
C GLU A 17 6.53 7.81 -3.00
N ASN A 18 7.00 8.75 -2.20
CA ASN A 18 8.06 8.53 -1.23
C ASN A 18 7.96 9.55 -0.07
N GLY A 19 8.26 9.10 1.14
CA GLY A 19 8.21 9.90 2.37
C GLY A 19 9.54 10.50 2.78
N ASP A 20 10.59 10.23 2.00
CA ASP A 20 11.96 10.70 2.20
C ASP A 20 12.38 11.65 1.07
N ASP A 21 13.00 12.78 1.41
CA ASP A 21 13.39 13.81 0.44
C ASP A 21 14.47 13.30 -0.54
N GLN A 22 15.38 12.43 -0.09
CA GLN A 22 16.38 11.80 -0.96
C GLN A 22 15.71 10.77 -1.88
N GLY A 23 14.77 9.98 -1.36
CA GLY A 23 13.95 9.07 -2.16
C GLY A 23 13.16 9.80 -3.26
N LEU A 24 12.52 10.93 -2.94
CA LEU A 24 11.84 11.78 -3.93
C LEU A 24 12.82 12.32 -4.99
N ALA A 25 14.02 12.73 -4.58
CA ALA A 25 15.06 13.17 -5.53
C ALA A 25 15.49 12.05 -6.47
N ASN A 26 15.70 10.83 -5.96
CA ASN A 26 16.03 9.64 -6.77
C ASN A 26 14.93 9.34 -7.81
N MET A 27 13.67 9.61 -7.47
CA MET A 27 12.53 9.46 -8.37
C MET A 27 12.28 10.67 -9.29
N ASN A 28 13.19 11.65 -9.34
CA ASN A 28 13.05 12.91 -10.07
C ASN A 28 11.79 13.72 -9.67
N LYS A 29 11.30 13.53 -8.44
CA LYS A 29 10.19 14.32 -7.89
C LYS A 29 10.78 15.61 -7.32
N ARG A 30 10.43 16.74 -7.95
CA ARG A 30 10.92 18.08 -7.58
C ARG A 30 10.12 18.66 -6.41
N MET A 31 9.96 17.89 -5.34
CA MET A 31 9.16 18.25 -4.16
C MET A 31 9.68 17.61 -2.89
N LYS A 32 9.23 18.13 -1.74
CA LYS A 32 9.55 17.60 -0.41
C LYS A 32 8.39 16.79 0.15
N ALA A 33 8.68 15.85 1.03
CA ALA A 33 7.67 15.04 1.71
C ALA A 33 6.63 15.92 2.46
N SER A 34 7.04 17.05 3.03
CA SER A 34 6.15 17.98 3.73
C SER A 34 5.01 18.52 2.86
N VAL A 35 5.22 18.69 1.56
CA VAL A 35 4.19 19.18 0.63
C VAL A 35 3.03 18.19 0.52
N HIS A 36 3.32 16.89 0.59
CA HIS A 36 2.28 15.85 0.57
C HIS A 36 1.44 15.88 1.83
N ILE A 37 2.05 16.12 3.00
CA ILE A 37 1.34 16.28 4.28
C ILE A 37 0.36 17.47 4.18
N GLU A 38 0.85 18.64 3.74
CA GLU A 38 0.03 19.83 3.55
C GLU A 38 -1.14 19.58 2.57
N ALA A 39 -0.89 18.89 1.46
CA ALA A 39 -1.94 18.53 0.50
C ALA A 39 -3.00 17.61 1.12
N GLY A 40 -2.59 16.63 1.93
CA GLY A 40 -3.50 15.77 2.68
C GLY A 40 -4.38 16.56 3.66
N GLU A 41 -3.80 17.49 4.41
CA GLU A 41 -4.55 18.37 5.33
C GLU A 41 -5.59 19.23 4.62
N ILE A 42 -5.24 19.77 3.44
CA ILE A 42 -6.20 20.52 2.63
C ILE A 42 -7.38 19.62 2.24
N LEU A 43 -7.14 18.40 1.77
CA LEU A 43 -8.20 17.47 1.37
C LEU A 43 -9.08 17.05 2.55
N ARG A 44 -8.49 16.80 3.72
CA ARG A 44 -9.22 16.55 4.98
C ARG A 44 -10.12 17.71 5.36
N SER A 45 -9.60 18.95 5.29
CA SER A 45 -10.37 20.16 5.63
C SER A 45 -11.60 20.36 4.74
N LEU A 46 -11.57 19.80 3.53
CA LEU A 46 -12.67 19.84 2.56
C LEU A 46 -13.63 18.64 2.67
N ASP A 47 -13.41 17.74 3.63
CA ASP A 47 -14.13 16.46 3.77
C ASP A 47 -14.09 15.63 2.47
N MET A 48 -12.94 15.67 1.78
CA MET A 48 -12.73 15.03 0.48
C MET A 48 -11.99 13.71 0.63
N SER A 49 -12.46 12.66 -0.06
CA SER A 49 -11.72 11.40 -0.15
C SER A 49 -10.49 11.54 -1.04
N PHE A 50 -9.45 10.78 -0.73
CA PHE A 50 -8.28 10.69 -1.61
C PHE A 50 -7.54 9.37 -1.44
N ASP A 51 -6.88 8.99 -2.53
CA ASP A 51 -5.95 7.86 -2.60
C ASP A 51 -4.58 8.37 -3.04
N PHE A 52 -3.56 7.53 -2.89
CA PHE A 52 -2.21 7.89 -3.28
C PHE A 52 -1.39 6.66 -3.70
N GLY A 53 -0.41 6.91 -4.56
CA GLY A 53 0.66 5.94 -4.85
C GLY A 53 1.81 6.12 -3.87
N PHE A 54 2.40 5.03 -3.39
CA PHE A 54 3.53 5.07 -2.47
C PHE A 54 4.48 3.90 -2.70
N MET A 55 5.67 4.23 -3.19
CA MET A 55 6.80 3.32 -3.34
C MET A 55 7.55 3.29 -2.01
N LEU A 56 7.15 2.37 -1.13
CA LEU A 56 7.83 2.15 0.16
C LEU A 56 9.30 1.80 -0.05
N LEU A 57 9.61 1.10 -1.13
CA LEU A 57 10.97 0.76 -1.57
C LEU A 57 11.20 1.17 -3.02
N GLU A 58 12.42 1.59 -3.31
CA GLU A 58 12.94 1.85 -4.65
C GLU A 58 14.39 1.34 -4.76
N PRO A 59 14.97 1.19 -5.97
CA PRO A 59 16.21 0.44 -6.14
C PRO A 59 17.45 0.98 -5.41
N TYR A 60 17.43 2.23 -4.97
CA TYR A 60 18.50 2.90 -4.22
C TYR A 60 18.15 3.11 -2.75
N SER A 61 17.07 2.46 -2.27
CA SER A 61 16.64 2.62 -0.88
C SER A 61 17.68 2.07 0.07
N THR A 62 17.90 2.80 1.16
CA THR A 62 18.64 2.34 2.34
C THR A 62 17.64 1.97 3.43
N ILE A 63 18.08 1.25 4.47
CA ILE A 63 17.25 0.98 5.65
C ILE A 63 16.72 2.29 6.25
N GLU A 64 17.52 3.36 6.27
CA GLU A 64 17.11 4.68 6.75
C GLU A 64 15.99 5.29 5.89
N ILE A 65 16.10 5.22 4.56
CA ILE A 65 15.03 5.70 3.65
C ILE A 65 13.73 4.93 3.89
N VAL A 66 13.81 3.60 4.01
CA VAL A 66 12.61 2.77 4.29
C VAL A 66 12.02 3.11 5.65
N ARG A 67 12.85 3.34 6.67
CA ARG A 67 12.41 3.77 8.01
C ARG A 67 11.71 5.13 7.95
N ASN A 68 12.26 6.09 7.21
CA ASN A 68 11.66 7.40 7.00
C ASN A 68 10.31 7.28 6.26
N ASN A 69 10.22 6.40 5.26
CA ASN A 69 8.98 6.10 4.55
C ASN A 69 7.88 5.53 5.46
N ILE A 70 8.22 4.59 6.34
CA ILE A 70 7.27 4.03 7.31
C ILE A 70 6.78 5.14 8.27
N GLY A 71 7.70 5.95 8.80
CA GLY A 71 7.35 7.07 9.68
C GLY A 71 6.57 8.20 8.98
N PHE A 72 6.80 8.41 7.69
CA PHE A 72 5.98 9.28 6.87
C PHE A 72 4.56 8.72 6.74
N LEU A 73 4.40 7.45 6.36
CA LEU A 73 3.08 6.83 6.23
C LEU A 73 2.30 6.89 7.54
N ASP A 74 2.94 6.61 8.68
CA ASP A 74 2.28 6.69 10.00
C ASP A 74 1.69 8.08 10.27
N ARG A 75 2.45 9.14 9.99
CA ARG A 75 1.95 10.52 10.08
C ARG A 75 0.90 10.85 9.02
N TYR A 76 1.05 10.30 7.82
CA TYR A 76 0.23 10.65 6.67
C TYR A 76 -1.13 9.96 6.67
N VAL A 77 -1.23 8.75 7.22
CA VAL A 77 -2.46 7.94 7.18
C VAL A 77 -2.91 7.42 8.54
N GLY A 78 -2.16 7.71 9.62
CA GLY A 78 -2.46 7.21 10.97
C GLY A 78 -3.82 7.67 11.52
N ASP A 79 -4.38 8.75 10.98
CA ASP A 79 -5.73 9.22 11.32
C ASP A 79 -6.86 8.39 10.67
N GLY A 80 -6.52 7.45 9.79
CA GLY A 80 -7.46 6.59 9.08
C GLY A 80 -8.29 7.30 8.00
N TRP A 81 -7.88 8.48 7.54
CA TRP A 81 -8.61 9.17 6.47
C TRP A 81 -8.54 8.44 5.13
N THR A 82 -7.40 7.81 4.88
CA THR A 82 -7.10 6.96 3.73
C THR A 82 -6.33 5.74 4.19
N VAL A 83 -6.36 4.65 3.42
CA VAL A 83 -5.69 3.39 3.78
C VAL A 83 -4.25 3.39 3.29
N ALA A 84 -3.34 2.79 4.07
CA ALA A 84 -1.93 2.64 3.72
C ALA A 84 -1.76 1.64 2.58
N GLY A 85 -1.73 2.13 1.33
CA GLY A 85 -1.27 1.39 0.16
C GLY A 85 0.23 1.58 -0.03
N PHE A 86 0.96 0.50 -0.30
CA PHE A 86 2.39 0.58 -0.57
C PHE A 86 2.85 -0.56 -1.48
N CYS A 87 3.88 -0.28 -2.27
CA CYS A 87 4.55 -1.23 -3.15
C CYS A 87 6.06 -0.88 -3.25
N ARG A 88 6.78 -1.60 -4.12
CA ARG A 88 8.09 -1.14 -4.60
C ARG A 88 7.95 -0.54 -6.00
N THR A 89 8.94 0.26 -6.38
CA THR A 89 9.09 0.73 -7.76
C THR A 89 9.34 -0.44 -8.72
N LEU A 90 8.71 -0.46 -9.89
CA LEU A 90 8.99 -1.45 -10.95
C LEU A 90 9.82 -0.82 -12.08
N PRO A 91 10.89 -1.47 -12.57
CA PRO A 91 11.72 -0.94 -13.64
C PRO A 91 11.11 -1.23 -15.02
N TYR A 92 10.09 -0.46 -15.39
CA TYR A 92 9.38 -0.63 -16.66
C TYR A 92 10.30 -0.48 -17.89
N ALA A 93 9.98 -1.23 -18.94
CA ALA A 93 10.68 -1.16 -20.23
C ALA A 93 10.70 0.27 -20.79
N GLY A 94 11.86 0.71 -21.26
CA GLY A 94 12.07 2.05 -21.81
C GLY A 94 12.25 3.16 -20.78
N THR A 95 12.25 2.86 -19.48
CA THR A 95 12.54 3.87 -18.45
C THR A 95 14.04 4.04 -18.20
N PRO A 96 14.51 5.24 -17.82
CA PRO A 96 15.90 5.45 -17.40
C PRO A 96 16.32 4.53 -16.24
N LEU A 97 15.38 4.24 -15.33
CA LEU A 97 15.62 3.36 -14.18
C LEU A 97 16.05 1.96 -14.62
N LYS A 98 15.34 1.38 -15.59
CA LYS A 98 15.68 0.06 -16.12
C LYS A 98 17.08 0.07 -16.74
N ALA A 99 17.38 1.04 -17.61
CA ALA A 99 18.69 1.14 -18.26
C ALA A 99 19.84 1.27 -17.24
N GLN A 100 19.60 2.00 -16.16
CA GLN A 100 20.57 2.15 -15.08
C GLN A 100 20.79 0.81 -14.35
N LEU A 101 19.72 0.11 -13.97
CA LEU A 101 19.83 -1.20 -13.32
C LEU A 101 20.50 -2.27 -14.21
N GLU A 102 20.30 -2.21 -15.53
CA GLU A 102 21.00 -3.07 -16.49
C GLU A 102 22.50 -2.80 -16.50
N THR A 103 22.88 -1.52 -16.49
CA THR A 103 24.29 -1.09 -16.45
C THR A 103 24.97 -1.51 -15.15
N GLU A 104 24.23 -1.48 -14.04
CA GLU A 104 24.69 -1.89 -12.71
C GLU A 104 24.69 -3.42 -12.50
N GLY A 105 24.16 -4.20 -13.46
CA GLY A 105 24.07 -5.65 -13.34
C GLY A 105 23.09 -6.13 -12.25
N ARG A 106 22.12 -5.31 -11.85
CA ARG A 106 21.15 -5.61 -10.79
C ARG A 106 19.77 -6.03 -11.29
N MET A 107 19.51 -5.93 -12.60
CA MET A 107 18.25 -6.39 -13.19
C MET A 107 18.08 -7.90 -13.07
N LEU A 108 16.87 -8.31 -12.73
CA LEU A 108 16.40 -9.68 -12.63
C LEU A 108 15.08 -9.85 -13.40
N GLY A 109 14.58 -11.08 -13.43
CA GLY A 109 13.27 -11.41 -14.01
C GLY A 109 13.26 -11.44 -15.54
N THR A 110 12.09 -11.24 -16.13
CA THR A 110 11.87 -11.26 -17.57
C THR A 110 11.49 -9.87 -18.09
N PRO A 111 11.49 -9.62 -19.41
CA PRO A 111 11.01 -8.35 -19.96
C PRO A 111 9.55 -8.01 -19.59
N PHE A 112 8.74 -9.02 -19.24
CA PHE A 112 7.32 -8.87 -18.88
C PHE A 112 7.09 -8.96 -17.36
N GLU A 113 8.09 -9.43 -16.61
CA GLU A 113 8.07 -9.57 -15.15
C GLU A 113 9.43 -9.10 -14.62
N PRO A 114 9.72 -7.79 -14.70
CA PRO A 114 11.04 -7.27 -14.38
C PRO A 114 11.20 -7.16 -12.86
N ASP A 115 12.39 -7.52 -12.39
CA ASP A 115 12.77 -7.49 -10.99
C ASP A 115 14.19 -6.88 -10.85
N TYR A 116 14.65 -6.66 -9.63
CA TYR A 116 16.00 -6.18 -9.33
C TYR A 116 16.40 -6.49 -7.88
N ASN A 117 17.71 -6.60 -7.64
CA ASN A 117 18.27 -6.61 -6.29
C ASN A 117 18.50 -5.19 -5.77
N PHE A 118 18.23 -4.97 -4.48
CA PHE A 118 18.64 -3.75 -3.78
C PHE A 118 20.17 -3.69 -3.62
N LEU A 119 20.69 -2.51 -3.26
CA LEU A 119 22.12 -2.36 -2.94
C LEU A 119 22.49 -3.07 -1.62
N ASP A 120 21.55 -3.12 -0.67
CA ASP A 120 21.67 -3.86 0.59
C ASP A 120 20.79 -5.11 0.53
N SER A 121 21.40 -6.30 0.52
CA SER A 121 20.68 -7.56 0.40
C SER A 121 19.73 -7.88 1.56
N ARG A 122 19.84 -7.16 2.68
CA ARG A 122 18.84 -7.24 3.74
C ARG A 122 17.48 -6.68 3.29
N LEU A 123 17.47 -5.70 2.39
CA LEU A 123 16.24 -5.17 1.82
C LEU A 123 15.60 -6.13 0.80
N ASP A 124 16.39 -6.99 0.14
CA ASP A 124 15.83 -8.09 -0.66
C ASP A 124 15.01 -9.03 0.25
N ARG A 125 15.59 -9.47 1.38
CA ARG A 125 14.89 -10.29 2.37
C ARG A 125 13.66 -9.61 2.97
N PHE A 126 13.78 -8.32 3.27
CA PHE A 126 12.66 -7.53 3.80
C PHE A 126 11.52 -7.43 2.78
N TYR A 127 11.83 -7.21 1.50
CA TYR A 127 10.84 -7.13 0.45
C TYR A 127 10.17 -8.48 0.18
N ASP A 128 10.92 -9.58 0.16
CA ASP A 128 10.36 -10.93 0.08
C ASP A 128 9.36 -11.19 1.23
N TRP A 129 9.72 -10.78 2.45
CA TRP A 129 8.81 -10.88 3.60
C TRP A 129 7.59 -9.97 3.46
N ILE A 130 7.73 -8.76 2.90
CA ILE A 130 6.61 -7.87 2.60
C ILE A 130 5.64 -8.57 1.63
N LEU A 131 6.16 -9.19 0.57
CA LEU A 131 5.32 -9.92 -0.37
C LEU A 131 4.63 -11.10 0.31
N LEU A 132 5.35 -11.92 1.08
CA LEU A 132 4.77 -13.04 1.83
C LEU A 132 3.62 -12.57 2.75
N THR A 133 3.81 -11.43 3.41
CA THR A 133 2.90 -10.97 4.46
C THR A 133 1.74 -10.16 3.91
N PHE A 134 1.99 -9.25 2.98
CA PHE A 134 1.03 -8.24 2.55
C PHE A 134 0.49 -8.45 1.13
N TYR A 135 0.84 -9.55 0.45
CA TYR A 135 0.38 -9.77 -0.91
C TYR A 135 -1.15 -9.72 -1.03
N GLU A 136 -1.84 -10.53 -0.24
CA GLU A 136 -3.31 -10.53 -0.23
C GLU A 136 -3.87 -9.15 0.12
N ARG A 137 -3.30 -8.50 1.14
CA ARG A 137 -3.71 -7.19 1.63
C ARG A 137 -3.66 -6.11 0.54
N ASN A 138 -2.54 -6.01 -0.18
CA ASN A 138 -2.20 -4.87 -1.03
C ASN A 138 -2.40 -5.13 -2.52
N PHE A 139 -2.30 -6.39 -2.96
CA PHE A 139 -2.18 -6.76 -4.37
C PHE A 139 -3.26 -7.76 -4.78
N THR A 140 -4.45 -7.71 -4.16
CA THR A 140 -5.61 -8.48 -4.62
C THR A 140 -6.88 -7.63 -4.58
N ASN A 141 -7.84 -7.94 -5.45
CA ASN A 141 -9.12 -7.22 -5.49
C ASN A 141 -9.97 -7.42 -4.21
N SER A 142 -9.71 -8.49 -3.45
CA SER A 142 -10.37 -8.82 -2.18
C SER A 142 -9.55 -8.43 -0.96
N GLY A 143 -8.38 -7.85 -1.15
CA GLY A 143 -7.47 -7.44 -0.08
C GLY A 143 -8.07 -6.36 0.80
N LEU A 144 -7.69 -6.37 2.08
CA LEU A 144 -8.17 -5.36 3.03
C LEU A 144 -7.85 -3.92 2.58
N ASN A 145 -6.73 -3.70 1.88
CA ASN A 145 -6.42 -2.37 1.34
C ASN A 145 -7.50 -1.89 0.35
N GLU A 146 -7.82 -2.71 -0.66
CA GLU A 146 -8.80 -2.35 -1.68
C GLU A 146 -10.21 -2.21 -1.11
N VAL A 147 -10.60 -3.07 -0.16
CA VAL A 147 -11.87 -2.97 0.56
C VAL A 147 -11.96 -1.64 1.31
N MET A 148 -10.94 -1.27 2.09
CA MET A 148 -10.94 -0.02 2.85
C MET A 148 -10.85 1.21 1.96
N ARG A 149 -10.12 1.15 0.85
CA ARG A 149 -10.03 2.21 -0.14
C ARG A 149 -11.41 2.56 -0.70
N ARG A 150 -12.16 1.54 -1.15
CA ARG A 150 -13.54 1.70 -1.63
C ARG A 150 -14.47 2.24 -0.56
N LEU A 151 -14.38 1.69 0.65
CA LEU A 151 -15.25 2.11 1.75
C LEU A 151 -14.98 3.56 2.17
N ASN A 152 -13.73 4.00 2.19
CA ASN A 152 -13.37 5.40 2.48
C ASN A 152 -13.86 6.37 1.40
N PHE A 153 -13.77 5.96 0.12
CA PHE A 153 -14.35 6.72 -0.99
C PHE A 153 -15.86 6.85 -0.82
N ASP A 154 -16.57 5.72 -0.67
CA ASP A 154 -18.02 5.71 -0.54
C ASP A 154 -18.52 6.46 0.71
N ALA A 155 -17.77 6.41 1.81
CA ALA A 155 -18.08 7.14 3.04
C ALA A 155 -18.09 8.67 2.87
N ARG A 156 -17.39 9.19 1.86
CA ARG A 156 -17.25 10.63 1.57
C ARG A 156 -17.85 11.04 0.23
N LEU A 157 -18.36 10.08 -0.54
CA LEU A 157 -19.00 10.34 -1.82
C LEU A 157 -20.34 11.06 -1.64
N ARG A 158 -20.51 12.17 -2.35
CA ARG A 158 -21.72 13.00 -2.31
C ARG A 158 -22.41 12.97 -3.67
N LEU A 159 -23.41 12.09 -3.82
CA LEU A 159 -24.26 12.01 -5.02
C LEU A 159 -25.74 12.28 -4.67
N PRO A 160 -26.51 12.97 -5.53
CA PRO A 160 -27.90 13.33 -5.24
C PRO A 160 -28.83 12.15 -4.91
N ASN A 161 -28.58 10.96 -5.48
CA ASN A 161 -29.45 9.79 -5.39
C ASN A 161 -28.82 8.60 -4.63
N ARG A 162 -27.80 8.85 -3.79
CA ARG A 162 -27.12 7.80 -3.01
C ARG A 162 -27.28 8.05 -1.52
N ARG A 163 -27.57 7.01 -0.73
CA ARG A 163 -27.60 7.10 0.74
C ARG A 163 -26.22 7.55 1.23
N LYS A 164 -26.21 8.68 1.95
CA LYS A 164 -25.01 9.21 2.59
C LYS A 164 -24.61 8.35 3.79
N PHE A 165 -23.32 8.32 4.11
CA PHE A 165 -22.85 7.83 5.40
C PHE A 165 -23.14 8.89 6.46
N GLY A 166 -23.78 8.49 7.55
CA GLY A 166 -23.97 9.32 8.73
C GLY A 166 -22.66 9.53 9.48
N PRO A 167 -22.60 10.52 10.39
CA PRO A 167 -21.38 10.81 11.16
C PRO A 167 -20.79 9.59 11.89
N SER A 168 -21.64 8.79 12.55
CA SER A 168 -21.18 7.58 13.25
C SER A 168 -20.63 6.51 12.31
N GLU A 169 -21.21 6.33 11.13
CA GLU A 169 -20.73 5.34 10.16
C GLU A 169 -19.37 5.77 9.60
N ARG A 170 -19.20 7.07 9.28
CA ARG A 170 -17.91 7.61 8.83
C ARG A 170 -16.83 7.48 9.90
N ALA A 171 -17.17 7.76 11.17
CA ALA A 171 -16.24 7.59 12.29
C ALA A 171 -15.82 6.12 12.46
N THR A 172 -16.74 5.17 12.28
CA THR A 172 -16.41 3.74 12.31
C THR A 172 -15.49 3.34 11.16
N VAL A 173 -15.77 3.77 9.92
CA VAL A 173 -14.90 3.51 8.77
C VAL A 173 -13.49 4.07 9.01
N GLN A 174 -13.41 5.31 9.50
CA GLN A 174 -12.13 5.96 9.79
C GLN A 174 -11.37 5.23 10.90
N ARG A 175 -12.02 4.80 11.99
CA ARG A 175 -11.37 4.01 13.05
C ARG A 175 -10.82 2.68 12.50
N ILE A 176 -11.62 1.92 11.76
CA ILE A 176 -11.18 0.66 11.17
C ILE A 176 -9.99 0.89 10.22
N THR A 177 -10.02 1.97 9.45
CA THR A 177 -8.89 2.37 8.58
C THR A 177 -7.64 2.68 9.40
N ALA A 178 -7.76 3.44 10.49
CA ALA A 178 -6.65 3.75 11.38
C ALA A 178 -6.05 2.48 12.01
N GLU A 179 -6.89 1.53 12.43
CA GLU A 179 -6.44 0.23 12.94
C GLU A 179 -5.72 -0.60 11.86
N CYS A 180 -6.27 -0.66 10.64
CA CYS A 180 -5.64 -1.32 9.50
C CYS A 180 -4.25 -0.73 9.19
N ASN A 181 -4.13 0.59 9.21
CA ASN A 181 -2.88 1.28 8.96
C ASN A 181 -1.88 1.03 10.11
N GLY A 182 -2.34 1.15 11.36
CA GLY A 182 -1.51 0.95 12.54
C GLY A 182 -0.91 -0.45 12.62
N HIS A 183 -1.69 -1.49 12.35
CA HIS A 183 -1.19 -2.87 12.34
C HIS A 183 -0.15 -3.10 11.25
N ALA A 184 -0.45 -2.71 10.00
CA ALA A 184 0.49 -2.89 8.89
C ALA A 184 1.81 -2.13 9.12
N LEU A 185 1.74 -0.88 9.59
CA LEU A 185 2.93 -0.05 9.85
C LEU A 185 3.71 -0.54 11.07
N TYR A 186 3.04 -1.05 12.11
CA TYR A 186 3.70 -1.72 13.23
C TYR A 186 4.48 -2.95 12.76
N CYS A 187 3.87 -3.80 11.93
CA CYS A 187 4.52 -4.99 11.37
C CYS A 187 5.72 -4.61 10.49
N LEU A 188 5.56 -3.63 9.59
CA LEU A 188 6.65 -3.12 8.73
C LEU A 188 7.82 -2.59 9.56
N LYS A 189 7.55 -1.74 10.56
CA LYS A 189 8.58 -1.19 11.43
C LYS A 189 9.32 -2.28 12.21
N SER A 190 8.56 -3.20 12.81
CA SER A 190 9.11 -4.29 13.62
C SER A 190 9.97 -5.24 12.77
N ALA A 191 9.54 -5.55 11.56
CA ALA A 191 10.30 -6.38 10.64
C ALA A 191 11.57 -5.67 10.13
N LEU A 192 11.49 -4.37 9.83
CA LEU A 192 12.67 -3.59 9.43
C LEU A 192 13.71 -3.52 10.56
N ASP A 193 13.27 -3.28 11.81
CA ASP A 193 14.13 -3.27 12.99
C ASP A 193 14.83 -4.63 13.19
N TYR A 194 14.09 -5.74 13.00
CA TYR A 194 14.65 -7.09 13.06
C TYR A 194 15.68 -7.33 11.95
N VAL A 195 15.34 -6.99 10.71
CA VAL A 195 16.21 -7.18 9.53
C VAL A 195 17.50 -6.36 9.66
N GLU A 196 17.43 -5.14 10.19
CA GLU A 196 18.62 -4.30 10.42
C GLU A 196 19.57 -4.91 11.45
N ALA A 197 19.02 -5.48 12.53
CA ALA A 197 19.77 -6.01 13.66
C ALA A 197 20.25 -7.47 13.48
N THR A 198 19.77 -8.19 12.46
CA THR A 198 20.04 -9.62 12.26
C THR A 198 21.06 -9.82 11.13
N PRO A 199 22.09 -10.68 11.30
CA PRO A 199 22.99 -11.08 10.22
C PRO A 199 22.21 -11.64 9.01
N LEU A 200 22.63 -11.29 7.79
CA LEU A 200 21.88 -11.59 6.56
C LEU A 200 21.55 -13.08 6.38
N ASP A 201 22.45 -13.97 6.76
CA ASP A 201 22.32 -15.42 6.68
C ASP A 201 21.38 -16.02 7.74
N GLU A 202 21.08 -15.28 8.80
CA GLU A 202 20.13 -15.67 9.85
C GLU A 202 18.70 -15.16 9.61
N ILE A 203 18.48 -14.34 8.58
CA ILE A 203 17.14 -13.81 8.25
C ILE A 203 16.31 -14.90 7.55
N ASP A 204 15.49 -15.60 8.35
CA ASP A 204 14.44 -16.50 7.85
C ASP A 204 13.08 -15.79 7.79
N ILE A 205 12.62 -15.51 6.56
CA ILE A 205 11.34 -14.84 6.31
C ILE A 205 10.12 -15.74 6.57
N ARG A 206 10.30 -17.07 6.62
CA ARG A 206 9.22 -18.05 6.82
C ARG A 206 9.22 -18.65 8.23
N GLY A 207 10.23 -18.37 9.03
CA GLY A 207 10.37 -18.83 10.40
C GLY A 207 10.54 -17.71 11.43
N GLY A 208 10.83 -18.13 12.67
CA GLY A 208 11.27 -17.24 13.74
C GLY A 208 10.34 -16.06 14.04
N TYR A 209 10.94 -14.86 14.08
CA TYR A 209 10.24 -13.62 14.42
C TYR A 209 9.36 -13.10 13.29
N LEU A 210 9.86 -13.14 12.05
CA LEU A 210 9.15 -12.64 10.87
C LEU A 210 7.88 -13.44 10.59
N ALA A 211 7.89 -14.76 10.76
CA ALA A 211 6.69 -15.59 10.64
C ALA A 211 5.62 -15.26 11.68
N LYS A 212 6.03 -14.89 12.91
CA LYS A 212 5.09 -14.46 13.97
C LYS A 212 4.44 -13.12 13.63
N LEU A 213 5.21 -12.18 13.05
CA LEU A 213 4.65 -10.92 12.54
C LEU A 213 3.67 -11.18 11.39
N THR A 214 4.01 -12.08 10.46
CA THR A 214 3.08 -12.48 9.39
C THR A 214 1.77 -13.06 9.96
N ALA A 215 1.87 -13.98 10.93
CA ALA A 215 0.69 -14.57 11.56
C ALA A 215 -0.16 -13.53 12.33
N HIS A 216 0.50 -12.56 12.97
CA HIS A 216 -0.16 -11.44 13.62
C HIS A 216 -0.94 -10.59 12.61
N GLU A 217 -0.29 -10.14 11.53
CA GLU A 217 -0.92 -9.33 10.48
C GLU A 217 -2.13 -10.06 9.90
N LYS A 218 -1.96 -11.33 9.50
CA LYS A 218 -3.07 -12.14 8.94
C LYS A 218 -4.24 -12.29 9.90
N THR A 219 -3.97 -12.30 11.20
CA THR A 219 -5.03 -12.35 12.22
C THR A 219 -5.78 -11.02 12.33
N GLN A 220 -5.06 -9.89 12.26
CA GLN A 220 -5.69 -8.57 12.24
C GLN A 220 -6.47 -8.33 10.95
N GLU A 221 -5.94 -8.74 9.79
CA GLU A 221 -6.64 -8.64 8.51
C GLU A 221 -8.00 -9.34 8.56
N ARG A 222 -8.04 -10.60 9.02
CA ARG A 222 -9.30 -11.35 9.16
C ARG A 222 -10.29 -10.69 10.13
N ARG A 223 -9.80 -10.19 11.27
CA ARG A 223 -10.63 -9.48 12.26
C ARG A 223 -11.26 -8.24 11.64
N LEU A 224 -10.45 -7.39 11.01
CA LEU A 224 -10.89 -6.13 10.42
C LEU A 224 -11.83 -6.35 9.24
N LEU A 225 -11.57 -7.34 8.37
CA LEU A 225 -12.49 -7.71 7.28
C LEU A 225 -13.87 -8.15 7.81
N ALA A 226 -13.91 -8.91 8.91
CA ALA A 226 -15.17 -9.29 9.54
C ALA A 226 -15.94 -8.07 10.07
N GLU A 227 -15.22 -7.12 10.66
CA GLU A 227 -15.77 -5.87 11.20
C GLU A 227 -16.31 -4.95 10.10
N VAL A 228 -15.57 -4.79 8.99
CA VAL A 228 -16.05 -4.09 7.79
C VAL A 228 -17.33 -4.70 7.27
N GLY A 229 -17.42 -6.03 7.26
CA GLY A 229 -18.64 -6.75 6.86
C GLY A 229 -19.87 -6.40 7.69
N ALA A 230 -19.70 -6.05 8.97
CA ALA A 230 -20.80 -5.61 9.82
C ALA A 230 -21.25 -4.18 9.51
N VAL A 231 -20.32 -3.29 9.13
CA VAL A 231 -20.63 -1.92 8.69
C VAL A 231 -21.32 -1.90 7.32
N ASP A 232 -20.96 -2.84 6.45
CA ASP A 232 -21.53 -2.99 5.11
C ASP A 232 -22.86 -3.77 5.09
N ALA A 233 -23.22 -4.48 6.17
CA ALA A 233 -24.46 -5.25 6.24
C ALA A 233 -25.70 -4.35 6.07
N GLY A 234 -26.29 -4.35 4.87
CA GLY A 234 -27.40 -3.49 4.47
C GLY A 234 -27.02 -2.35 3.52
N ARG A 235 -25.77 -2.31 3.05
CA ARG A 235 -25.27 -1.43 1.98
C ARG A 235 -24.86 -2.31 0.78
N PHE A 236 -25.25 -1.89 -0.41
CA PHE A 236 -25.13 -2.63 -1.66
C PHE A 236 -23.74 -2.36 -2.25
N THR A 237 -22.64 -2.89 -1.69
CA THR A 237 -21.32 -2.33 -2.06
C THR A 237 -20.17 -3.32 -2.26
N TRP A 238 -19.56 -3.96 -1.25
CA TRP A 238 -18.31 -4.70 -1.53
C TRP A 238 -18.47 -6.22 -1.64
N ARG A 239 -19.28 -6.88 -0.81
CA ARG A 239 -19.47 -8.35 -0.88
C ARG A 239 -20.17 -8.78 -2.17
N GLN A 240 -21.26 -8.10 -2.52
CA GLN A 240 -21.96 -8.32 -3.78
C GLN A 240 -21.08 -7.98 -4.98
N TYR A 241 -20.17 -7.00 -4.86
CA TYR A 241 -19.16 -6.74 -5.90
C TYR A 241 -18.21 -7.93 -6.03
N LEU A 242 -17.59 -8.42 -4.95
CA LEU A 242 -16.72 -9.62 -4.98
C LEU A 242 -17.44 -10.87 -5.52
N GLU A 243 -18.73 -11.02 -5.21
CA GLU A 243 -19.58 -12.09 -5.73
C GLU A 243 -19.90 -11.89 -7.23
N SER A 244 -20.18 -10.65 -7.67
CA SER A 244 -20.37 -10.29 -9.09
C SER A 244 -19.07 -10.25 -9.89
N ASP A 245 -17.91 -10.15 -9.22
CA ASP A 245 -16.57 -10.12 -9.79
C ASP A 245 -16.21 -11.48 -10.43
N GLN A 246 -17.04 -12.51 -10.28
CA GLN A 246 -16.92 -13.74 -11.06
C GLN A 246 -16.91 -13.47 -12.58
N GLU A 247 -17.66 -12.48 -13.08
CA GLU A 247 -17.61 -12.08 -14.49
C GLU A 247 -16.41 -11.14 -14.79
N PHE A 248 -16.02 -10.27 -13.86
CA PHE A 248 -14.94 -9.27 -14.03
C PHE A 248 -13.51 -9.82 -13.82
N ARG A 249 -13.35 -11.00 -13.21
CA ARG A 249 -12.07 -11.74 -13.24
C ARG A 249 -11.53 -11.95 -14.66
N SER A 250 -12.40 -11.94 -15.66
CA SER A 250 -12.03 -12.06 -17.08
C SER A 250 -11.54 -10.74 -17.73
N LEU A 251 -11.81 -9.58 -17.11
CA LEU A 251 -11.52 -8.24 -17.67
C LEU A 251 -10.24 -7.59 -17.10
N GLY A 252 -9.57 -8.25 -16.16
CA GLY A 252 -8.31 -7.81 -15.56
C GLY A 252 -8.47 -6.96 -14.30
N GLY A 253 -7.54 -7.15 -13.37
CA GLY A 253 -7.42 -6.49 -12.07
C GLY A 253 -6.06 -6.82 -11.45
N PHE A 254 -5.92 -6.79 -10.11
CA PHE A 254 -4.68 -7.29 -9.49
C PHE A 254 -4.42 -8.78 -9.77
N ALA A 255 -5.41 -9.53 -10.26
CA ALA A 255 -5.23 -10.88 -10.78
C ALA A 255 -4.20 -10.96 -11.95
N ASN A 256 -3.90 -9.84 -12.60
CA ASN A 256 -2.84 -9.69 -13.61
C ASN A 256 -1.70 -8.78 -13.12
N ALA A 257 -1.57 -8.57 -11.80
CA ALA A 257 -0.50 -7.75 -11.25
C ALA A 257 0.85 -8.44 -11.47
N TRP A 258 1.87 -7.65 -11.78
CA TRP A 258 3.24 -8.14 -11.98
C TRP A 258 3.97 -8.39 -10.66
N THR A 259 3.27 -8.19 -9.55
CA THR A 259 3.75 -8.51 -8.21
C THR A 259 3.23 -9.90 -7.88
N LEU A 260 4.11 -10.86 -7.61
CA LEU A 260 3.75 -12.24 -7.27
C LEU A 260 4.09 -12.51 -5.80
N ALA A 261 3.30 -13.35 -5.13
CA ALA A 261 3.67 -13.78 -3.78
C ALA A 261 4.86 -14.75 -3.85
N PRO A 262 5.70 -14.85 -2.80
CA PRO A 262 6.85 -15.76 -2.80
C PRO A 262 6.48 -17.25 -2.85
N GLN A 263 5.21 -17.59 -2.64
CA GLN A 263 4.67 -18.94 -2.83
C GLN A 263 4.30 -19.25 -4.29
N ASP A 264 4.15 -18.21 -5.12
CA ASP A 264 3.83 -18.30 -6.54
C ASP A 264 5.09 -18.24 -7.41
N LEU A 265 6.25 -17.93 -6.82
CA LEU A 265 7.55 -17.98 -7.49
C LEU A 265 8.00 -19.45 -7.63
N PRO A 266 8.46 -19.88 -8.82
CA PRO A 266 9.04 -21.21 -8.98
C PRO A 266 10.24 -21.35 -8.05
N VAL A 267 10.30 -22.46 -7.32
CA VAL A 267 11.46 -22.78 -6.46
C VAL A 267 12.68 -22.87 -7.38
N THR A 268 13.58 -21.90 -7.28
CA THR A 268 14.87 -21.96 -7.96
C THR A 268 15.66 -23.13 -7.38
N THR A 269 15.87 -24.15 -8.21
CA THR A 269 16.80 -25.27 -7.98
C THR A 269 18.25 -24.82 -8.05
#